data_AF-A0A0C9V4Q5-F1
#
_entry.id   AF-A0A0C9V4Q5-F1
#
_cell.length_a   1.000
_cell.length_b   1.000
_cell.length_c   1.000
_cell.angle_alpha   90.00
_cell.angle_beta   90.00
_cell.angle_gamma   90.00
#
_symmetry.space_group_name_H-M   'P 1'
#
loop_
_entity.id
_entity.type
_entity.pdbx_description
1 polymer ?
#
loop_
_entity_poly.entity_id
_entity_poly.type
_entity_poly.pdbx_seq_one_letter_code
_entity_poly.pdbx_strand_id
1 'polypeptide(L)'
;MSSAITPPRLDFTSNAYLTIYLSPSSTYLADLASLSYIHPALSYVGPVGVMKDVQILGVQKPEWNQAQDDILIALRGKLGEGIERVEVQEEPKPRTKRNEF
;
A
#
# COMPACT_ATOMS: atom_id res chain seq x y z
N MET A 1 19.24 0.98 24.90
CA MET A 1 19.38 1.63 23.59
C MET A 1 18.03 1.51 22.88
N SER A 2 17.19 2.54 22.96
CA SER A 2 15.84 2.53 22.38
C SER A 2 15.94 2.96 20.92
N SER A 3 15.99 2.00 19.99
CA SER A 3 15.82 2.30 18.57
C SER A 3 14.37 2.71 18.35
N ALA A 4 14.10 4.01 18.30
CA ALA A 4 12.83 4.54 17.84
C ALA A 4 12.65 4.11 16.39
N ILE A 5 11.80 3.10 16.18
CA ILE A 5 11.35 2.67 14.85
C ILE A 5 10.53 3.85 14.32
N THR A 6 11.20 4.77 13.62
CA THR A 6 10.51 5.90 13.00
C THR A 6 9.65 5.29 11.89
N PRO A 7 8.32 5.35 11.99
CA PRO A 7 7.48 4.81 10.93
C PRO A 7 7.84 5.54 9.63
N PRO A 8 7.89 4.84 8.49
CA PRO A 8 8.15 5.48 7.21
C PRO A 8 7.18 6.66 7.07
N ARG A 9 7.74 7.88 6.96
CA ARG A 9 6.95 9.09 6.84
C ARG A 9 6.35 9.12 5.43
N LEU A 10 5.16 8.57 5.30
CA LEU A 10 4.40 8.55 4.06
C LEU A 10 3.92 9.97 3.72
N ASP A 11 4.25 10.45 2.53
CA ASP A 11 3.81 11.75 2.01
C ASP A 11 2.49 11.57 1.25
N PHE A 12 1.39 11.59 2.01
CA PHE A 12 0.06 11.49 1.43
C PHE A 12 -0.36 12.74 0.64
N THR A 13 0.40 13.83 0.75
CA THR A 13 0.15 15.05 -0.02
C THR A 13 0.46 14.85 -1.50
N SER A 14 1.53 14.12 -1.82
CA SER A 14 1.98 13.90 -3.20
C SER A 14 1.68 12.50 -3.70
N ASN A 15 1.46 11.52 -2.81
CA ASN A 15 1.26 10.12 -3.16
C ASN A 15 -0.04 9.57 -2.58
N ALA A 16 -0.67 8.68 -3.35
CA ALA A 16 -1.67 7.75 -2.85
C ALA A 16 -0.96 6.46 -2.43
N TYR A 17 -1.38 5.85 -1.32
CA TYR A 17 -0.82 4.59 -0.87
C TYR A 17 -1.87 3.49 -0.95
N LEU A 18 -1.41 2.28 -1.23
CA LEU A 18 -2.22 1.08 -1.25
C LEU A 18 -1.58 0.03 -0.37
N THR A 19 -2.41 -0.65 0.40
CA THR A 19 -2.03 -1.79 1.22
C THR A 19 -2.45 -3.07 0.51
N ILE A 20 -1.47 -3.94 0.30
CA ILE A 20 -1.64 -5.24 -0.34
C ILE A 20 -1.46 -6.30 0.74
N TYR A 21 -2.48 -7.12 0.92
CA TYR A 21 -2.42 -8.30 1.78
C TYR A 21 -2.07 -9.49 0.91
N LEU A 22 -0.97 -10.13 1.24
CA LEU A 22 -0.47 -11.32 0.57
C LEU A 22 -0.92 -12.55 1.35
N SER A 23 -1.30 -13.60 0.62
CA SER A 23 -1.54 -14.89 1.26
C SER A 23 -0.23 -15.50 1.75
N PRO A 24 -0.22 -16.30 2.83
CA PRO A 24 1.00 -16.91 3.37
C PRO A 24 1.69 -17.88 2.40
N SER A 25 0.98 -18.37 1.39
CA SER A 25 1.51 -19.24 0.31
C SER A 25 1.88 -18.45 -0.96
N SER A 26 1.93 -17.12 -0.87
CA SER A 26 2.17 -16.24 -2.02
C SER A 26 3.63 -16.24 -2.47
N THR A 27 3.87 -16.40 -3.76
CA THR A 27 5.21 -16.29 -4.36
C THR A 27 5.79 -14.88 -4.19
N TYR A 28 4.95 -13.85 -4.05
CA TYR A 28 5.38 -12.49 -3.80
C TYR A 28 6.09 -12.32 -2.45
N LEU A 29 5.90 -13.24 -1.49
CA LEU A 29 6.64 -13.21 -0.22
C LEU A 29 8.14 -13.48 -0.40
N ALA A 30 8.53 -14.17 -1.47
CA ALA A 30 9.93 -14.38 -1.82
C ALA A 30 10.57 -13.14 -2.45
N ASP A 31 9.80 -12.38 -3.23
CA ASP A 31 10.24 -11.12 -3.84
C ASP A 31 9.14 -10.05 -3.77
N LEU A 32 9.19 -9.23 -2.73
CA LEU A 32 8.18 -8.21 -2.45
C LEU A 32 8.25 -7.04 -3.45
N ALA A 33 9.44 -6.79 -4.02
CA ALA A 33 9.64 -5.78 -5.06
C ALA A 33 8.86 -6.12 -6.34
N SER A 34 8.57 -7.39 -6.59
CA SER A 34 7.79 -7.83 -7.74
C SER A 34 6.38 -7.24 -7.81
N LEU A 35 5.84 -6.77 -6.69
CA LEU A 35 4.55 -6.07 -6.66
C LEU A 35 4.56 -4.76 -7.46
N SER A 36 5.71 -4.09 -7.57
CA SER A 36 5.84 -2.89 -8.42
C SER A 36 5.85 -3.21 -9.91
N TYR A 37 6.18 -4.44 -10.30
CA TYR A 37 6.13 -4.84 -11.72
C TYR A 37 4.70 -5.08 -12.21
N ILE A 38 3.69 -5.09 -11.32
CA ILE A 38 2.28 -5.27 -11.72
C ILE A 38 1.80 -4.08 -12.55
N HIS A 39 2.23 -2.86 -12.22
CA HIS A 39 1.84 -1.66 -12.96
C HIS A 39 2.95 -0.60 -12.86
N PRO A 40 3.33 0.08 -13.96
CA PRO A 40 4.48 1.00 -13.98
C PRO A 40 4.35 2.21 -13.04
N ALA A 41 3.12 2.65 -12.73
CA ALA A 41 2.86 3.72 -11.78
C ALA A 41 2.97 3.29 -10.29
N LEU A 42 3.11 1.98 -10.02
CA LEU A 42 3.28 1.48 -8.65
C LEU A 42 4.74 1.53 -8.24
N SER A 43 4.98 2.06 -7.05
CA SER A 43 6.28 2.09 -6.39
C SER A 43 6.22 1.32 -5.08
N TYR A 44 7.12 0.36 -4.88
CA TYR A 44 7.20 -0.39 -3.64
C TYR A 44 7.74 0.51 -2.52
N VAL A 45 6.96 0.61 -1.44
CA VAL A 45 7.34 1.43 -0.28
C VAL A 45 7.94 0.56 0.82
N GLY A 46 7.29 -0.57 1.13
CA GLY A 46 7.74 -1.48 2.18
C GLY A 46 6.58 -2.14 2.93
N PRO A 47 6.88 -2.97 3.96
CA PRO A 47 5.86 -3.62 4.78
C PRO A 47 5.14 -2.66 5.75
N VAL A 48 3.93 -3.03 6.17
CA VAL A 48 3.20 -2.33 7.23
C VAL A 48 3.75 -2.73 8.60
N GLY A 49 4.65 -1.90 9.14
CA GLY A 49 5.22 -2.11 10.48
C GLY A 49 6.04 -3.40 10.55
N VAL A 50 5.56 -4.38 11.34
CA VAL A 50 6.21 -5.70 11.50
C VAL A 50 5.53 -6.82 10.70
N MET A 51 4.43 -6.53 10.00
CA MET A 51 3.71 -7.52 9.20
C MET A 51 4.39 -7.71 7.84
N LYS A 52 4.79 -8.94 7.53
CA LYS A 52 5.49 -9.28 6.27
C LYS A 52 4.53 -9.69 5.16
N ASP A 53 3.35 -10.13 5.54
CA ASP A 53 2.22 -10.43 4.67
C ASP A 53 1.52 -9.17 4.16
N VAL A 54 1.73 -8.02 4.81
CA VAL A 54 1.10 -6.76 4.43
C VAL A 54 2.14 -5.79 3.88
N GLN A 55 1.98 -5.44 2.60
CA GLN A 55 2.88 -4.56 1.86
C GLN A 55 2.22 -3.25 1.49
N ILE A 56 2.99 -2.18 1.46
CA ILE A 56 2.58 -0.84 1.05
C ILE A 56 3.18 -0.56 -0.32
N LEU A 57 2.31 -0.19 -1.25
CA LEU A 57 2.65 0.40 -2.54
C LEU A 57 2.27 1.88 -2.53
N GLY A 58 3.04 2.70 -3.22
CA GLY A 58 2.79 4.11 -3.44
C GLY A 58 2.55 4.38 -4.93
N VAL A 59 1.71 5.35 -5.22
CA VAL A 59 1.45 5.87 -6.57
C VAL A 59 1.44 7.38 -6.47
N GLN A 60 2.01 8.09 -7.43
CA GLN A 60 1.91 9.56 -7.43
C GLN A 60 0.44 9.97 -7.60
N LYS A 61 -0.06 10.93 -6.82
CA LYS A 61 -1.45 11.42 -6.93
C LYS A 61 -1.89 11.80 -8.35
N PRO A 62 -1.09 12.49 -9.20
CA PRO A 62 -1.50 12.76 -10.57
C PRO A 62 -1.78 11.47 -11.37
N GLU A 63 -0.89 10.48 -11.28
CA GLU A 63 -1.08 9.18 -11.93
C GLU A 63 -2.25 8.41 -11.32
N TRP A 64 -2.39 8.42 -10.00
CA TRP A 64 -3.51 7.79 -9.30
C TRP A 64 -4.85 8.37 -9.76
N ASN A 65 -4.99 9.70 -9.83
CA ASN A 65 -6.24 10.33 -10.28
C ASN A 65 -6.62 9.97 -11.72
N GLN A 66 -5.62 9.65 -12.57
CA GLN A 66 -5.84 9.31 -13.98
C GLN A 66 -6.03 7.81 -14.20
N ALA A 67 -5.30 6.97 -13.45
CA ALA A 67 -5.17 5.54 -13.70
C ALA A 67 -5.58 4.66 -12.52
N GLN A 68 -6.21 5.20 -11.46
CA GLN A 68 -6.63 4.41 -10.28
C GLN A 68 -7.44 3.17 -10.65
N ASP A 69 -8.34 3.27 -11.63
CA ASP A 69 -9.19 2.16 -12.03
C ASP A 69 -8.36 1.04 -12.69
N ASP A 70 -7.47 1.41 -13.62
CA ASP A 70 -6.55 0.48 -14.29
C ASP A 70 -5.59 -0.19 -13.28
N ILE A 71 -5.01 0.60 -12.37
CA ILE A 71 -4.15 0.11 -11.29
C ILE A 71 -4.92 -0.89 -10.40
N LEU A 72 -6.14 -0.55 -10.00
CA LEU A 72 -6.98 -1.43 -9.18
C LEU A 72 -7.39 -2.68 -9.95
N ILE A 73 -7.69 -2.59 -11.24
CA ILE A 73 -7.99 -3.74 -12.10
C ILE A 73 -6.77 -4.65 -12.21
N ALA A 74 -5.58 -4.11 -12.46
CA ALA A 74 -4.34 -4.88 -12.55
C ALA A 74 -4.02 -5.60 -11.22
N LEU A 75 -4.12 -4.90 -10.09
CA LEU A 75 -3.93 -5.47 -8.76
C LEU A 75 -5.01 -6.50 -8.42
N ARG A 76 -6.28 -6.22 -8.75
CA ARG A 76 -7.39 -7.16 -8.52
C ARG A 76 -7.31 -8.39 -9.41
N GLY A 77 -6.76 -8.25 -10.62
CA GLY A 77 -6.47 -9.38 -11.51
C GLY A 77 -5.45 -10.37 -10.92
N LYS A 78 -4.65 -9.93 -9.95
CA LYS A 78 -3.72 -10.75 -9.19
C LYS A 78 -4.29 -11.33 -7.89
N LEU A 79 -5.57 -11.05 -7.60
CA LEU A 79 -6.26 -11.71 -6.49
C LEU A 79 -6.36 -13.21 -6.75
N GLY A 80 -5.91 -14.01 -5.78
CA GLY A 80 -5.83 -15.46 -5.91
C GLY A 80 -4.52 -15.99 -6.52
N GLU A 81 -3.69 -15.12 -7.13
CA GLU A 81 -2.30 -15.46 -7.54
C GLU A 81 -1.27 -15.17 -6.42
N GLY A 82 -1.75 -15.00 -5.19
CA GLY A 82 -0.93 -14.68 -4.01
C GLY A 82 -1.21 -13.30 -3.42
N ILE A 83 -2.02 -12.47 -4.07
CA ILE A 83 -2.66 -11.32 -3.41
C ILE A 83 -4.02 -11.79 -2.86
N GLU A 84 -4.27 -11.52 -1.59
CA GLU A 84 -5.54 -11.83 -0.92
C GLU A 84 -6.49 -10.63 -0.97
N ARG A 85 -5.95 -9.43 -0.75
CA ARG A 85 -6.73 -8.20 -0.69
C ARG A 85 -5.90 -6.98 -1.07
N VAL A 86 -6.59 -6.00 -1.64
CA VAL A 86 -6.05 -4.68 -1.97
C VAL A 86 -6.91 -3.64 -1.28
N GLU A 87 -6.28 -2.73 -0.55
CA GLU A 87 -6.95 -1.65 0.18
C GLU A 87 -6.27 -0.32 -0.14
N VAL A 88 -7.03 0.68 -0.58
CA VAL A 88 -6.51 2.02 -0.81
C VAL A 88 -6.42 2.72 0.55
N GLN A 89 -5.22 3.18 0.91
CA GLN A 89 -5.00 4.03 2.07
C GLN A 89 -5.40 5.45 1.68
N GLU A 90 -6.63 5.83 2.03
CA GLU A 90 -7.03 7.23 1.96
C GLU A 90 -6.17 8.07 2.90
N GLU A 91 -5.97 9.35 2.56
CA GLU A 91 -5.38 10.33 3.47
C GLU A 91 -6.04 10.18 4.84
N PRO A 92 -5.26 10.05 5.95
CA PRO A 92 -5.84 9.90 7.27
C PRO A 92 -6.75 11.09 7.51
N LYS A 93 -8.08 10.84 7.42
CA LYS A 93 -9.08 11.86 7.72
C LYS A 93 -8.73 12.40 9.09
N PRO A 94 -8.55 13.73 9.26
CA PRO A 94 -8.27 14.29 10.56
C PRO A 94 -9.36 13.77 11.48
N ARG A 95 -8.96 13.03 12.52
CA ARG A 95 -9.88 12.62 13.58
C ARG A 95 -10.42 13.92 14.14
N THR A 96 -11.63 14.31 13.74
CA THR A 96 -12.38 15.34 14.43
C THR A 96 -12.40 14.89 15.88
N LYS A 97 -11.61 15.54 16.73
CA LYS A 97 -11.76 15.44 18.17
C LYS A 97 -13.24 15.73 18.42
N ARG A 98 -14.01 14.71 18.79
CA ARG A 98 -15.32 14.93 19.36
C ARG A 98 -15.03 15.69 20.65
N ASN A 99 -15.28 17.00 20.62
CA ASN A 99 -15.21 17.83 21.80
C ASN A 99 -15.98 17.11 22.90
N GLU A 100 -15.28 16.86 23.99
CA GLU A 100 -15.85 16.44 25.26
C GLU A 100 -16.77 17.58 25.69
N PHE A 101 -18.05 17.28 25.90
CA PHE A 101 -19.02 18.15 26.55
C PHE A 101 -19.33 17.56 27.91
#